data_AF-A0A7X6Z6X1-F1
#
_entry.id   AF-A0A7X6Z6X1-F1
#
_cell.length_a   1.000
_cell.length_b   1.000
_cell.length_c   1.000
_cell.angle_alpha   90.00
_cell.angle_beta   90.00
_cell.angle_gamma   90.00
#
_symmetry.space_group_name_H-M   'P 1'
#
loop_
_entity.id
_entity.type
_entity.pdbx_description
1 polymer ?
#
loop_
_entity_poly.entity_id
_entity_poly.type
_entity_poly.pdbx_seq_one_letter_code
_entity_poly.pdbx_strand_id
1 'polypeptide(L)'
;MKKIIRLLKLFFLSTLLMVAAGTVAAQSKVDVKTLFQQLPEMAFQFLPSDNPAELERYIKVNDPRNGFLSLEIPDGDTWEMAHWNLKNGDKLVAVSVAWAYVFFHYHDGQMTLTNQFGLEQINEDIESSEVWNSFDNTLQFILPKRGTSLYLNLNGMFPLVYQWRAERFIRVQAYPLENPTEEALIQGFITALKAKDIDRSIQYLLPSYVSAQGMEMYHGDLERLVCELLSGQDAQGNFITPNKFTEFKTINYLPETKTFQVELNSGQSYQVSPSIQQIEIRESRETPDDPPGKLLKVIPFLVGSVG
;
A
#
# COMPACT_ATOMS: atom_id res chain seq x y z
N MET A 1 -19.82 -23.28 -1.51
CA MET A 1 -19.03 -22.02 -1.54
C MET A 1 -17.91 -21.98 -2.58
N LYS A 2 -17.15 -23.05 -2.84
CA LYS A 2 -16.21 -23.12 -4.00
C LYS A 2 -16.84 -22.79 -5.37
N LYS A 3 -18.18 -22.92 -5.51
CA LYS A 3 -18.94 -22.59 -6.73
C LYS A 3 -19.38 -21.12 -6.83
N ILE A 4 -19.47 -20.38 -5.71
CA ILE A 4 -19.85 -18.96 -5.70
C ILE A 4 -18.62 -18.07 -5.88
N ILE A 5 -17.47 -18.49 -5.35
CA ILE A 5 -16.16 -17.86 -5.62
C ILE A 5 -15.76 -18.06 -7.10
N ARG A 6 -16.16 -19.19 -7.71
CA ARG A 6 -16.06 -19.36 -9.17
C ARG A 6 -16.95 -18.40 -9.96
N LEU A 7 -18.01 -17.82 -9.39
CA LEU A 7 -18.88 -16.88 -10.10
C LEU A 7 -18.29 -15.46 -10.14
N LEU A 8 -17.54 -15.02 -9.12
CA LEU A 8 -16.78 -13.74 -9.20
C LEU A 8 -15.51 -13.86 -10.08
N LYS A 9 -14.96 -15.06 -10.24
CA LYS A 9 -13.88 -15.34 -11.23
C LYS A 9 -14.39 -15.42 -12.68
N LEU A 10 -15.70 -15.30 -12.93
CA LEU A 10 -16.33 -15.60 -14.23
C LEU A 10 -17.27 -14.48 -14.71
N PHE A 11 -16.82 -13.22 -14.70
CA PHE A 11 -17.48 -12.15 -15.46
C PHE A 11 -16.52 -11.20 -16.20
N PHE A 12 -15.26 -11.61 -16.37
CA PHE A 12 -14.24 -10.85 -17.12
C PHE A 12 -13.73 -11.58 -18.38
N LEU A 13 -14.46 -12.58 -18.88
CA LEU A 13 -14.06 -13.33 -20.06
C LEU A 13 -15.20 -13.46 -21.07
N SER A 14 -15.48 -12.39 -21.82
CA SER A 14 -16.18 -12.53 -23.09
C SER A 14 -15.85 -11.39 -24.05
N THR A 15 -15.24 -11.79 -25.17
CA THR A 15 -15.10 -11.11 -26.48
C THR A 15 -14.16 -9.90 -26.58
N LEU A 16 -12.87 -10.16 -26.81
CA LEU A 16 -12.00 -9.24 -27.56
C LEU A 16 -12.15 -9.50 -29.06
N LEU A 17 -12.68 -8.51 -29.78
CA LEU A 17 -12.48 -8.37 -31.22
C LEU A 17 -11.13 -7.69 -31.43
N MET A 18 -10.15 -8.44 -31.92
CA MET A 18 -8.87 -7.86 -32.36
C MET A 18 -9.09 -7.06 -33.63
N VAL A 19 -8.90 -5.74 -33.56
CA VAL A 19 -8.58 -4.93 -34.74
C VAL A 19 -7.18 -4.39 -34.55
N ALA A 20 -6.23 -5.02 -35.24
CA ALA A 20 -4.88 -4.51 -35.35
C ALA A 20 -4.86 -3.42 -36.44
N ALA A 21 -4.59 -2.18 -36.05
CA ALA A 21 -4.09 -1.15 -36.94
C ALA A 21 -2.81 -0.61 -36.31
N GLY A 22 -1.67 -1.09 -36.81
CA GLY A 22 -0.36 -0.64 -36.38
C GLY A 22 0.01 0.69 -37.01
N THR A 23 0.43 1.64 -36.20
CA THR A 23 1.31 2.73 -36.60
C THR A 23 2.42 2.85 -35.56
N VAL A 24 3.66 2.58 -35.99
CA VAL A 24 4.87 2.80 -35.19
C VAL A 24 5.09 4.31 -35.14
N ALA A 25 4.41 4.98 -34.21
CA ALA A 25 4.71 6.35 -33.85
C ALA A 25 5.82 6.32 -32.79
N ALA A 26 6.89 7.09 -33.04
CA ALA A 26 7.95 7.36 -32.09
C ALA A 26 7.34 7.56 -30.69
N GLN A 27 7.79 6.79 -29.69
CA GLN A 27 7.35 6.90 -28.30
C GLN A 27 7.55 8.36 -27.85
N SER A 28 6.52 9.18 -28.03
CA SER A 28 6.29 10.32 -27.15
C SER A 28 6.37 9.75 -25.75
N LYS A 29 7.00 10.48 -24.83
CA LYS A 29 7.19 10.02 -23.45
C LYS A 29 5.80 9.83 -22.84
N VAL A 30 5.25 8.62 -22.96
CA VAL A 30 3.88 8.29 -22.53
C VAL A 30 3.85 8.52 -21.02
N ASP A 31 3.11 9.54 -20.61
CA ASP A 31 2.98 9.95 -19.21
C ASP A 31 1.65 9.47 -18.63
N VAL A 32 1.44 9.71 -17.33
CA VAL A 32 0.23 9.23 -16.64
C VAL A 32 -1.06 9.80 -17.25
N LYS A 33 -1.03 11.04 -17.76
CA LYS A 33 -2.21 11.64 -18.41
C LYS A 33 -2.50 10.98 -19.76
N THR A 34 -1.48 10.67 -20.55
CA THR A 34 -1.62 9.94 -21.81
C THR A 34 -2.21 8.55 -21.57
N LEU A 35 -1.74 7.84 -20.55
CA LEU A 35 -2.25 6.52 -20.18
C LEU A 35 -3.70 6.60 -19.70
N PHE A 36 -4.04 7.60 -18.89
CA PHE A 36 -5.42 7.85 -18.45
C PHE A 36 -6.38 8.00 -19.64
N GLN A 37 -5.98 8.73 -20.68
CA GLN A 37 -6.77 8.90 -21.91
C GLN A 37 -6.90 7.62 -22.74
N GLN A 38 -6.05 6.61 -22.50
CA GLN A 38 -5.99 5.34 -23.23
C GLN A 38 -6.55 4.15 -22.44
N LEU A 39 -6.99 4.38 -21.20
CA LEU A 39 -7.59 3.33 -20.40
C LEU A 39 -8.88 2.81 -21.06
N PRO A 40 -9.13 1.49 -21.01
CA PRO A 40 -10.38 0.92 -21.50
C PRO A 40 -11.56 1.33 -20.60
N GLU A 41 -12.77 1.33 -21.14
CA GLU A 41 -14.03 1.70 -20.45
C GLU A 41 -14.17 1.04 -19.07
N MET A 42 -13.76 -0.22 -18.94
CA MET A 42 -13.83 -0.98 -17.69
C MET A 42 -13.04 -0.33 -16.52
N ALA A 43 -12.01 0.47 -16.81
CA ALA A 43 -11.26 1.19 -15.79
C ALA A 43 -12.09 2.30 -15.11
N PHE A 44 -13.20 2.69 -15.73
CA PHE A 44 -14.07 3.78 -15.31
C PHE A 44 -15.46 3.31 -14.86
N GLN A 45 -15.68 2.00 -14.71
CA GLN A 45 -17.00 1.40 -14.44
C GLN A 45 -17.72 1.93 -13.19
N PHE A 46 -17.00 2.58 -12.26
CA PHE A 46 -17.53 3.17 -11.03
C PHE A 46 -17.55 4.71 -11.03
N LEU A 47 -17.27 5.31 -12.18
CA LEU A 47 -17.25 6.75 -12.36
C LEU A 47 -18.52 7.22 -13.08
N PRO A 48 -18.86 8.52 -13.01
CA PRO A 48 -20.03 9.08 -13.68
C PRO A 48 -19.94 9.07 -15.22
N SER A 49 -18.79 8.73 -15.79
CA SER A 49 -18.54 8.63 -17.23
C SER A 49 -17.37 7.67 -17.47
N ASP A 50 -17.36 7.00 -18.61
CA ASP A 50 -16.24 6.20 -19.12
C ASP A 50 -15.37 6.96 -20.13
N ASN A 51 -15.72 8.22 -20.42
CA ASN A 51 -15.00 9.11 -21.30
C ASN A 51 -13.95 9.91 -20.52
N PRO A 52 -12.63 9.67 -20.71
CA PRO A 52 -11.57 10.38 -20.00
C PRO A 52 -11.64 11.91 -20.14
N ALA A 53 -12.11 12.40 -21.30
CA ALA A 53 -12.21 13.84 -21.56
C ALA A 53 -13.25 14.52 -20.64
N GLU A 54 -14.36 13.84 -20.35
CA GLU A 54 -15.40 14.34 -19.42
C GLU A 54 -14.96 14.24 -17.96
N LEU A 55 -14.05 13.31 -17.67
CA LEU A 55 -13.50 13.09 -16.34
C LEU A 55 -12.35 14.05 -16.00
N GLU A 56 -11.76 14.74 -16.98
CA GLU A 56 -10.63 15.68 -16.73
C GLU A 56 -10.96 16.74 -15.68
N ARG A 57 -12.24 17.18 -15.60
CA ARG A 57 -12.71 18.15 -14.61
C ARG A 57 -12.64 17.66 -13.16
N TYR A 58 -12.53 16.35 -12.95
CA TYR A 58 -12.45 15.73 -11.62
C TYR A 58 -11.01 15.41 -11.22
N ILE A 59 -10.00 15.70 -12.06
CA ILE A 59 -8.60 15.44 -11.71
C ILE A 59 -8.21 16.30 -10.51
N LYS A 60 -7.97 15.63 -9.37
CA LYS A 60 -7.47 16.25 -8.14
C LYS A 60 -5.96 16.32 -8.14
N VAL A 61 -5.31 15.22 -8.54
CA VAL A 61 -3.86 15.11 -8.59
C VAL A 61 -3.46 14.59 -9.96
N ASN A 62 -2.49 15.26 -10.59
CA ASN A 62 -1.78 14.77 -11.77
C ASN A 62 -0.28 14.93 -11.53
N ASP A 63 0.37 13.84 -11.13
CA ASP A 63 1.80 13.80 -10.86
C ASP A 63 2.51 12.91 -11.90
N PRO A 64 2.90 13.49 -13.05
CA PRO A 64 3.61 12.73 -14.08
C PRO A 64 5.02 12.31 -13.66
N ARG A 65 5.58 12.87 -12.57
CA ARG A 65 6.92 12.48 -12.08
C ARG A 65 6.87 11.16 -11.32
N ASN A 66 5.86 11.01 -10.45
CA ASN A 66 5.62 9.77 -9.72
C ASN A 66 4.69 8.81 -10.48
N GLY A 67 4.17 9.23 -11.64
CA GLY A 67 3.31 8.42 -12.47
C GLY A 67 1.93 8.17 -11.87
N PHE A 68 1.48 9.08 -11.00
CA PHE A 68 0.24 8.98 -10.23
C PHE A 68 -0.80 9.99 -10.71
N LEU A 69 -2.06 9.59 -10.72
CA LEU A 69 -3.21 10.44 -11.00
C LEU A 69 -4.36 10.04 -10.08
N SER A 70 -5.13 11.01 -9.59
CA SER A 70 -6.38 10.73 -8.88
C SER A 70 -7.50 11.65 -9.30
N LEU A 71 -8.72 11.13 -9.18
CA LEU A 71 -9.96 11.88 -9.37
C LEU A 71 -10.65 12.09 -8.03
N GLU A 72 -11.30 13.25 -7.89
CA GLU A 72 -12.20 13.56 -6.78
C GLU A 72 -13.60 13.77 -7.35
N ILE A 73 -14.43 12.74 -7.19
CA ILE A 73 -15.82 12.76 -7.63
C ILE A 73 -16.68 13.25 -6.46
N PRO A 74 -17.50 14.30 -6.64
CA PRO A 74 -18.48 14.70 -5.64
C PRO A 74 -19.36 13.50 -5.24
N ASP A 75 -19.45 13.24 -3.94
CA ASP A 75 -20.24 12.13 -3.35
C ASP A 75 -19.83 10.72 -3.82
N GLY A 76 -18.64 10.56 -4.41
CA GLY A 76 -18.11 9.29 -4.90
C GLY A 76 -16.84 8.84 -4.18
N ASP A 77 -16.48 7.57 -4.38
CA ASP A 77 -15.20 7.03 -3.90
C ASP A 77 -14.02 7.67 -4.64
N THR A 78 -12.85 7.68 -3.99
CA THR A 78 -11.62 8.12 -4.63
C THR A 78 -11.20 7.10 -5.70
N TRP A 79 -10.95 7.59 -6.91
CA TRP A 79 -10.37 6.82 -8.00
C TRP A 79 -8.90 7.22 -8.15
N GLU A 80 -8.02 6.23 -8.18
CA GLU A 80 -6.57 6.41 -8.28
C GLU A 80 -6.00 5.61 -9.44
N MET A 81 -4.90 6.10 -9.99
CA MET A 81 -4.11 5.43 -11.02
C MET A 81 -2.63 5.64 -10.77
N ALA A 82 -1.85 4.58 -10.98
CA ALA A 82 -0.40 4.60 -10.94
C ALA A 82 0.18 3.78 -12.08
N HIS A 83 1.44 4.02 -12.44
CA HIS A 83 2.13 3.18 -13.43
C HIS A 83 3.60 2.93 -13.11
N TRP A 84 4.10 1.80 -13.61
CA TRP A 84 5.49 1.38 -13.53
C TRP A 84 6.06 1.26 -14.93
N ASN A 85 7.23 1.86 -15.15
CA ASN A 85 7.95 1.72 -16.40
C ASN A 85 8.64 0.35 -16.47
N LEU A 86 8.44 -0.35 -17.58
CA LEU A 86 9.16 -1.57 -17.93
C LEU A 86 10.40 -1.23 -18.75
N LYS A 87 11.42 -2.10 -18.71
CA LYS A 87 12.73 -1.91 -19.37
C LYS A 87 12.62 -1.85 -20.88
N ASN A 88 11.64 -2.52 -21.46
CA ASN A 88 11.36 -2.52 -22.90
C ASN A 88 10.59 -1.27 -23.35
N GLY A 89 10.26 -0.34 -22.45
CA GLY A 89 9.48 0.88 -22.74
C GLY A 89 7.98 0.72 -22.55
N ASP A 90 7.50 -0.50 -22.30
CA ASP A 90 6.11 -0.77 -21.90
C ASP A 90 5.83 -0.22 -20.50
N LYS A 91 4.57 -0.30 -20.09
CA LYS A 91 4.16 0.07 -18.72
C LYS A 91 3.21 -0.93 -18.12
N LEU A 92 3.34 -1.14 -16.83
CA LEU A 92 2.27 -1.69 -16.01
C LEU A 92 1.45 -0.53 -15.46
N VAL A 93 0.14 -0.58 -15.59
CA VAL A 93 -0.78 0.46 -15.14
C VAL A 93 -1.76 -0.13 -14.16
N ALA A 94 -1.92 0.49 -13.00
CA ALA A 94 -2.93 0.12 -12.02
C ALA A 94 -3.98 1.20 -11.94
N VAL A 95 -5.22 0.76 -11.73
CA VAL A 95 -6.35 1.60 -11.36
C VAL A 95 -6.97 1.01 -10.09
N SER A 96 -7.31 1.85 -9.12
CA SER A 96 -8.04 1.44 -7.93
C SER A 96 -9.18 2.41 -7.62
N VAL A 97 -10.21 1.85 -6.98
CA VAL A 97 -11.34 2.58 -6.38
C VAL A 97 -11.66 1.91 -5.06
N ALA A 98 -11.39 2.59 -3.95
CA ALA A 98 -11.65 2.13 -2.58
C ALA A 98 -11.36 0.62 -2.30
N TRP A 99 -12.31 -0.25 -2.66
CA TRP A 99 -12.35 -1.70 -2.43
C TRP A 99 -11.98 -2.58 -3.65
N ALA A 100 -11.79 -2.01 -4.85
CA ALA A 100 -11.44 -2.74 -6.07
C ALA A 100 -10.19 -2.18 -6.75
N TYR A 101 -9.50 -3.05 -7.49
CA TYR A 101 -8.33 -2.69 -8.26
C TYR A 101 -8.21 -3.55 -9.52
N VAL A 102 -7.52 -3.01 -10.53
CA VAL A 102 -7.27 -3.69 -11.80
C VAL A 102 -5.92 -3.25 -12.37
N PHE A 103 -5.28 -4.14 -13.12
CA PHE A 103 -4.00 -3.89 -13.76
C PHE A 103 -4.06 -4.12 -15.26
N PHE A 104 -3.39 -3.23 -16.00
CA PHE A 104 -3.23 -3.29 -17.45
C PHE A 104 -1.75 -3.29 -17.83
N HIS A 105 -1.39 -4.11 -18.81
CA HIS A 105 -0.12 -4.01 -19.52
C HIS A 105 -0.34 -3.11 -20.73
N TYR A 106 0.37 -1.98 -20.73
CA TYR A 106 0.46 -1.07 -21.85
C TYR A 106 1.61 -1.49 -22.76
N HIS A 107 1.30 -1.85 -24.00
CA HIS A 107 2.25 -2.25 -25.02
C HIS A 107 1.82 -1.70 -26.38
N ASP A 108 2.73 -1.05 -27.10
CA ASP A 108 2.52 -0.51 -28.45
C ASP A 108 1.20 0.28 -28.63
N GLY A 109 0.88 1.14 -27.65
CA GLY A 109 -0.32 1.98 -27.71
C GLY A 109 -1.61 1.32 -27.22
N GLN A 110 -1.56 0.06 -26.79
CA GLN A 110 -2.72 -0.72 -26.38
C GLN A 110 -2.64 -1.10 -24.90
N MET A 111 -3.78 -1.05 -24.22
CA MET A 111 -3.95 -1.53 -22.84
C MET A 111 -4.60 -2.91 -22.85
N THR A 112 -3.97 -3.88 -22.20
CA THR A 112 -4.53 -5.23 -22.04
C THR A 112 -4.60 -5.61 -20.57
N LEU A 113 -5.71 -6.20 -20.13
CA LEU A 113 -5.85 -6.68 -18.75
C LEU A 113 -4.76 -7.72 -18.44
N THR A 114 -4.12 -7.63 -17.27
CA THR A 114 -3.05 -8.55 -16.90
C THR A 114 -3.10 -9.02 -15.45
N ASN A 115 -2.61 -10.25 -15.25
CA ASN A 115 -2.35 -10.91 -13.97
C ASN A 115 -0.84 -11.20 -13.79
N GLN A 116 0.00 -10.70 -14.69
CA GLN A 116 1.45 -10.95 -14.66
C GLN A 116 2.15 -10.06 -13.62
N PHE A 117 3.48 -9.98 -13.63
CA PHE A 117 4.25 -9.08 -12.76
C PHE A 117 4.05 -9.34 -11.25
N GLY A 118 3.70 -10.57 -10.86
CA GLY A 118 3.49 -10.96 -9.47
C GLY A 118 2.08 -10.69 -8.92
N LEU A 119 1.14 -10.24 -9.76
CA LEU A 119 -0.23 -9.91 -9.34
C LEU A 119 -1.06 -11.14 -8.93
N GLU A 120 -0.76 -12.31 -9.49
CA GLU A 120 -1.40 -13.57 -9.09
C GLU A 120 -1.15 -13.85 -7.60
N GLN A 121 0.10 -13.69 -7.16
CA GLN A 121 0.47 -13.87 -5.76
C GLN A 121 -0.25 -12.88 -4.83
N ILE A 122 -0.47 -11.63 -5.28
CA ILE A 122 -1.20 -10.65 -4.48
C ILE A 122 -2.62 -11.13 -4.20
N ASN A 123 -3.31 -11.63 -5.24
CA ASN A 123 -4.65 -12.18 -5.09
C ASN A 123 -4.68 -13.41 -4.18
N GLU A 124 -3.73 -14.33 -4.36
CA GLU A 124 -3.60 -15.52 -3.50
C GLU A 124 -3.36 -15.15 -2.03
N ASP A 125 -2.53 -14.15 -1.78
CA ASP A 125 -2.21 -13.66 -0.43
C ASP A 125 -3.41 -12.97 0.24
N ILE A 126 -4.29 -12.33 -0.53
CA ILE A 126 -5.57 -11.79 -0.02
C ILE A 126 -6.52 -12.96 0.29
N GLU A 127 -6.73 -13.87 -0.67
CA GLU A 127 -7.69 -14.98 -0.56
C GLU A 127 -7.34 -15.97 0.56
N SER A 128 -6.05 -16.13 0.86
CA SER A 128 -5.54 -17.04 1.90
C SER A 128 -5.30 -16.39 3.25
N SER A 129 -5.50 -15.07 3.38
CA SER A 129 -5.25 -14.34 4.62
C SER A 129 -6.22 -14.77 5.73
N GLU A 130 -5.71 -14.99 6.93
CA GLU A 130 -6.52 -15.40 8.09
C GLU A 130 -7.46 -14.29 8.59
N VAL A 131 -7.19 -13.02 8.22
CA VAL A 131 -8.12 -11.93 8.52
C VAL A 131 -9.22 -11.81 7.47
N TRP A 132 -9.10 -12.51 6.33
CA TRP A 132 -10.10 -12.49 5.27
C TRP A 132 -11.20 -13.51 5.59
N ASN A 133 -12.40 -13.02 5.85
CA ASN A 133 -13.53 -13.81 6.33
C ASN A 133 -14.57 -14.04 5.21
N SER A 134 -15.72 -14.64 5.54
CA SER A 134 -16.78 -14.86 4.54
C SER A 134 -17.77 -13.69 4.39
N PHE A 135 -17.69 -12.66 5.22
CA PHE A 135 -18.60 -11.51 5.25
C PHE A 135 -17.97 -10.33 5.97
N ASP A 136 -18.18 -9.13 5.43
CA ASP A 136 -17.62 -7.89 5.99
C ASP A 136 -16.09 -7.80 5.84
N ASN A 137 -15.60 -8.02 4.61
CA ASN A 137 -14.22 -7.73 4.26
C ASN A 137 -14.08 -6.34 3.67
N THR A 138 -13.15 -5.58 4.20
CA THR A 138 -12.63 -4.34 3.64
C THR A 138 -11.22 -4.58 3.13
N LEU A 139 -11.02 -4.40 1.83
CA LEU A 139 -9.70 -4.27 1.23
C LEU A 139 -9.44 -2.79 0.97
N GLN A 140 -8.35 -2.27 1.51
CA GLN A 140 -7.80 -0.99 1.09
C GLN A 140 -6.60 -1.24 0.18
N PHE A 141 -6.78 -1.09 -1.13
CA PHE A 141 -5.72 -1.21 -2.11
C PHE A 141 -5.21 0.18 -2.48
N ILE A 142 -4.11 0.60 -1.86
CA ILE A 142 -3.62 1.97 -1.97
C ILE A 142 -2.50 2.04 -3.00
N LEU A 143 -2.69 2.87 -4.02
CA LEU A 143 -1.67 3.06 -5.06
C LEU A 143 -0.57 4.01 -4.59
N PRO A 144 0.70 3.77 -4.98
CA PRO A 144 1.80 4.61 -4.54
C PRO A 144 1.70 5.99 -5.18
N LYS A 145 1.45 6.99 -4.35
CA LYS A 145 1.62 8.42 -4.70
C LYS A 145 3.10 8.78 -4.84
N ARG A 146 3.97 8.04 -4.14
CA ARG A 146 5.43 8.15 -4.16
C ARG A 146 6.05 6.76 -4.12
N GLY A 147 7.19 6.61 -4.79
CA GLY A 147 7.86 5.30 -4.89
C GLY A 147 7.08 4.34 -5.78
N THR A 148 7.39 3.04 -5.65
CA THR A 148 6.86 1.99 -6.54
C THR A 148 6.27 0.80 -5.80
N SER A 149 6.28 0.81 -4.46
CA SER A 149 5.81 -0.30 -3.66
C SER A 149 4.29 -0.24 -3.47
N LEU A 150 3.65 -1.39 -3.41
CA LEU A 150 2.23 -1.50 -3.10
C LEU A 150 2.04 -1.76 -1.61
N TYR A 151 1.01 -1.14 -1.06
CA TYR A 151 0.56 -1.38 0.31
C TYR A 151 -0.93 -1.70 0.28
N LEU A 152 -1.28 -2.83 0.86
CA LEU A 152 -2.66 -3.26 1.05
C LEU A 152 -2.91 -3.41 2.53
N ASN A 153 -4.10 -3.02 2.96
CA ASN A 153 -4.58 -3.24 4.31
C ASN A 153 -5.87 -4.06 4.27
N LEU A 154 -5.83 -5.23 4.91
CA LEU A 154 -6.97 -6.12 5.02
C LEU A 154 -7.66 -5.90 6.37
N ASN A 155 -8.93 -5.50 6.33
CA ASN A 155 -9.79 -5.27 7.48
C ASN A 155 -9.26 -4.28 8.52
N GLY A 156 -8.28 -3.43 8.16
CA GLY A 156 -7.60 -2.56 9.13
C GLY A 156 -6.59 -3.29 10.02
N MET A 157 -6.37 -4.58 9.78
CA MET A 157 -5.75 -5.51 10.74
C MET A 157 -4.47 -6.15 10.23
N PHE A 158 -4.34 -6.35 8.91
CA PHE A 158 -3.23 -7.09 8.34
C PHE A 158 -2.62 -6.34 7.15
N PRO A 159 -1.33 -5.96 7.22
CA PRO A 159 -0.67 -5.28 6.12
C PRO A 159 -0.10 -6.30 5.13
N LEU A 160 -0.26 -6.05 3.83
CA LEU A 160 0.51 -6.70 2.79
C LEU A 160 1.32 -5.65 2.05
N VAL A 161 2.65 -5.82 2.01
CA VAL A 161 3.56 -4.87 1.38
C VAL A 161 4.34 -5.58 0.27
N TYR A 162 4.37 -4.97 -0.91
CA TYR A 162 5.06 -5.53 -2.07
C TYR A 162 6.03 -4.52 -2.66
N GLN A 163 7.27 -4.94 -2.84
CA GLN A 163 8.30 -4.15 -3.50
C GLN A 163 8.33 -4.43 -4.99
N TRP A 164 8.45 -3.37 -5.78
CA TRP A 164 8.72 -3.50 -7.22
C TRP A 164 10.20 -3.81 -7.46
N ARG A 165 10.51 -5.05 -7.83
CA ARG A 165 11.89 -5.52 -8.08
C ARG A 165 11.92 -6.42 -9.29
N ALA A 166 12.87 -6.19 -10.20
CA ALA A 166 13.01 -6.98 -11.43
C ALA A 166 11.69 -7.10 -12.21
N GLU A 167 10.97 -5.97 -12.35
CA GLU A 167 9.70 -5.85 -13.07
C GLU A 167 8.62 -6.81 -12.54
N ARG A 168 8.53 -6.96 -11.22
CA ARG A 168 7.44 -7.68 -10.56
C ARG A 168 7.30 -7.20 -9.13
N PHE A 169 6.10 -7.36 -8.59
CA PHE A 169 5.82 -7.21 -7.18
C PHE A 169 6.31 -8.43 -6.40
N ILE A 170 7.14 -8.19 -5.40
CA ILE A 170 7.67 -9.23 -4.50
C ILE A 170 7.20 -8.88 -3.09
N ARG A 171 6.48 -9.82 -2.45
CA ARG A 171 6.01 -9.64 -1.09
C ARG A 171 7.18 -9.47 -0.14
N VAL A 172 7.10 -8.46 0.71
CA VAL A 172 7.99 -8.35 1.85
C VAL A 172 7.40 -9.22 2.97
N GLN A 173 8.16 -10.23 3.41
CA GLN A 173 7.76 -11.17 4.45
C GLN A 173 8.62 -10.95 5.69
N ALA A 174 8.52 -9.76 6.29
CA ALA A 174 9.29 -9.43 7.48
C ALA A 174 8.44 -9.47 8.76
N TYR A 175 7.16 -9.11 8.65
CA TYR A 175 6.20 -9.05 9.75
C TYR A 175 4.77 -8.99 9.20
N PRO A 176 3.74 -9.52 9.89
CA PRO A 176 3.79 -10.23 11.16
C PRO A 176 4.33 -11.67 11.06
N LEU A 177 4.88 -12.16 12.16
CA LEU A 177 5.30 -13.56 12.33
C LEU A 177 4.10 -14.40 12.82
N GLU A 178 4.23 -15.73 12.83
CA GLU A 178 3.17 -16.63 13.29
C GLU A 178 2.81 -16.42 14.77
N ASN A 179 3.82 -16.19 15.63
CA ASN A 179 3.67 -15.90 17.06
C ASN A 179 4.51 -14.66 17.43
N PRO A 180 4.05 -13.46 17.05
CA PRO A 180 4.85 -12.25 17.22
C PRO A 180 4.85 -11.79 18.70
N THR A 181 6.00 -11.32 19.16
CA THR A 181 6.17 -10.70 20.49
C THR A 181 6.48 -9.21 20.35
N GLU A 182 6.28 -8.42 21.41
CA GLU A 182 6.71 -7.01 21.43
C GLU A 182 8.22 -6.87 21.16
N GLU A 183 9.04 -7.78 21.68
CA GLU A 183 10.48 -7.80 21.42
C GLU A 183 10.78 -8.03 19.94
N ALA A 184 10.12 -9.01 19.30
CA ALA A 184 10.31 -9.29 17.88
C ALA A 184 9.85 -8.12 16.98
N LEU A 185 8.74 -7.46 17.35
CA LEU A 185 8.26 -6.23 16.72
C LEU A 185 9.35 -5.15 16.76
N ILE A 186 9.86 -4.86 17.96
CA ILE A 186 10.83 -3.79 18.21
C ILE A 186 12.17 -4.06 17.50
N GLN A 187 12.71 -5.27 17.62
CA GLN A 187 13.98 -5.63 16.97
C GLN A 187 13.86 -5.66 15.45
N GLY A 188 12.74 -6.15 14.93
CA GLY A 188 12.44 -6.14 13.50
C GLY A 188 12.37 -4.72 12.94
N PHE A 189 11.66 -3.83 13.64
CA PHE A 189 11.54 -2.42 13.27
C PHE A 189 12.91 -1.71 13.26
N ILE A 190 13.71 -1.85 14.32
CA ILE A 190 15.06 -1.28 14.38
C ILE A 190 15.94 -1.81 13.24
N THR A 191 15.83 -3.12 12.93
CA THR A 191 16.58 -3.72 11.82
C THR A 191 16.19 -3.11 10.48
N ALA A 192 14.89 -2.90 10.24
CA ALA A 192 14.40 -2.24 9.03
C ALA A 192 14.88 -0.79 8.91
N LEU A 193 14.84 -0.04 10.01
CA LEU A 193 15.36 1.34 10.07
C LEU A 193 16.86 1.42 9.78
N LYS A 194 17.66 0.53 10.38
CA LYS A 194 19.11 0.46 10.13
C LYS A 194 19.43 0.09 8.69
N ALA A 195 18.62 -0.76 8.07
CA ALA A 195 18.70 -1.09 6.65
C ALA A 195 18.20 0.04 5.73
N LYS A 196 17.59 1.09 6.30
CA LYS A 196 16.92 2.18 5.60
C LYS A 196 15.83 1.68 4.63
N ASP A 197 15.14 0.62 5.01
CA ASP A 197 14.12 -0.05 4.20
C ASP A 197 12.72 0.40 4.64
N ILE A 198 12.18 1.43 3.98
CA ILE A 198 10.89 2.04 4.32
C ILE A 198 9.75 1.01 4.21
N ASP A 199 9.72 0.21 3.15
CA ASP A 199 8.67 -0.79 2.91
C ASP A 199 8.67 -1.88 3.99
N ARG A 200 9.87 -2.23 4.48
CA ARG A 200 10.00 -3.13 5.62
C ARG A 200 9.60 -2.45 6.92
N SER A 201 9.94 -1.18 7.12
CA SER A 201 9.61 -0.42 8.34
C SER A 201 8.10 -0.30 8.54
N ILE A 202 7.32 -0.05 7.50
CA ILE A 202 5.87 0.15 7.62
C ILE A 202 5.10 -1.13 7.99
N GLN A 203 5.64 -2.33 7.77
CA GLN A 203 5.00 -3.59 8.22
C GLN A 203 4.89 -3.69 9.73
N TYR A 204 5.78 -3.02 10.47
CA TYR A 204 5.78 -3.01 11.93
C TYR A 204 4.82 -1.97 12.52
N LEU A 205 4.22 -1.12 11.69
CA LEU A 205 3.26 -0.11 12.10
C LEU A 205 1.83 -0.67 12.01
N LEU A 206 0.92 -0.12 12.82
CA LEU A 206 -0.48 -0.54 12.80
C LEU A 206 -1.07 -0.28 11.40
N PRO A 207 -1.72 -1.27 10.77
CA PRO A 207 -2.11 -1.13 9.36
C PRO A 207 -3.06 0.03 9.09
N SER A 208 -4.05 0.24 9.96
CA SER A 208 -4.97 1.37 9.88
C SER A 208 -4.26 2.72 10.09
N TYR A 209 -3.22 2.77 10.92
CA TYR A 209 -2.40 3.96 11.12
C TYR A 209 -1.60 4.29 9.85
N VAL A 210 -1.02 3.29 9.17
CA VAL A 210 -0.33 3.50 7.89
C VAL A 210 -1.29 4.01 6.81
N SER A 211 -2.49 3.43 6.70
CA SER A 211 -3.51 3.90 5.76
C SER A 211 -3.87 5.38 6.01
N ALA A 212 -4.30 5.71 7.23
CA ALA A 212 -4.80 7.05 7.55
C ALA A 212 -3.67 8.10 7.57
N GLN A 213 -2.57 7.81 8.26
CA GLN A 213 -1.51 8.80 8.45
C GLN A 213 -0.53 8.81 7.27
N GLY A 214 -0.06 7.64 6.84
CA GLY A 214 0.91 7.55 5.75
C GLY A 214 0.31 7.92 4.39
N MET A 215 -0.80 7.28 4.04
CA MET A 215 -1.31 7.34 2.66
C MET A 215 -2.24 8.52 2.41
N GLU A 216 -3.08 8.85 3.39
CA GLU A 216 -3.99 10.00 3.30
C GLU A 216 -3.30 11.28 3.75
N MET A 217 -2.93 11.40 5.04
CA MET A 217 -2.39 12.65 5.60
C MET A 217 -1.02 13.04 5.04
N TYR A 218 -0.06 12.10 4.99
CA TYR A 218 1.27 12.35 4.41
C TYR A 218 1.32 12.09 2.90
N HIS A 219 0.18 11.86 2.26
CA HIS A 219 0.06 11.68 0.81
C HIS A 219 1.06 10.66 0.22
N GLY A 220 1.28 9.54 0.94
CA GLY A 220 2.19 8.48 0.54
C GLY A 220 3.67 8.72 0.89
N ASP A 221 4.00 9.76 1.66
CA ASP A 221 5.35 9.95 2.21
C ASP A 221 5.56 9.05 3.45
N LEU A 222 5.81 7.76 3.18
CA LEU A 222 5.98 6.75 4.22
C LEU A 222 7.29 6.91 5.02
N GLU A 223 8.31 7.53 4.44
CA GLU A 223 9.52 7.89 5.20
C GLU A 223 9.18 8.95 6.26
N ARG A 224 8.41 9.98 5.88
CA ARG A 224 7.92 10.98 6.82
C ARG A 224 7.09 10.36 7.94
N LEU A 225 6.16 9.46 7.62
CA LEU A 225 5.36 8.74 8.62
C LEU A 225 6.25 8.06 9.68
N VAL A 226 7.24 7.28 9.23
CA VAL A 226 8.11 6.53 10.14
C VAL A 226 9.01 7.47 10.94
N CYS A 227 9.51 8.54 10.33
CA CYS A 227 10.29 9.57 11.01
C CYS A 227 9.47 10.30 12.09
N GLU A 228 8.20 10.59 11.84
CA GLU A 228 7.29 11.20 12.82
C GLU A 228 7.07 10.30 14.04
N LEU A 229 6.91 8.99 13.81
CA LEU A 229 6.84 7.99 14.89
C LEU A 229 8.13 7.93 15.72
N LEU A 230 9.25 8.34 15.15
CA LEU A 230 10.55 8.46 15.80
C LEU A 230 10.84 9.88 16.30
N SER A 231 9.80 10.70 16.49
CA SER A 231 9.93 11.99 17.18
C SER A 231 10.00 11.81 18.69
N GLY A 232 10.78 12.64 19.37
CA GLY A 232 10.98 12.51 20.80
C GLY A 232 11.60 13.73 21.45
N GLN A 233 12.06 13.59 22.69
CA GLN A 233 12.62 14.70 23.47
C GLN A 233 14.09 14.46 23.82
N ASP A 234 14.90 15.50 23.69
CA ASP A 234 16.28 15.50 24.20
C ASP A 234 16.33 15.68 25.73
N ALA A 235 17.53 15.68 26.31
CA ALA A 235 17.73 15.83 27.75
C ALA A 235 17.28 17.21 28.29
N GLN A 236 17.10 18.19 27.42
CA GLN A 236 16.63 19.54 27.74
C GLN A 236 15.11 19.69 27.53
N GLY A 237 14.43 18.64 27.05
CA GLY A 237 13.00 18.64 26.76
C GLY A 237 12.64 19.25 25.41
N ASN A 238 13.62 19.54 24.53
CA ASN A 238 13.33 20.01 23.18
C ASN A 238 12.80 18.84 22.34
N PHE A 239 11.73 19.10 21.60
CA PHE A 239 11.18 18.10 20.69
C PHE A 239 12.00 18.03 19.40
N ILE A 240 12.37 16.81 19.01
CA ILE A 240 13.15 16.51 17.81
C ILE A 240 12.35 15.56 16.93
N THR A 241 12.14 15.99 15.68
CA THR A 241 11.54 15.18 14.63
C THR A 241 12.55 15.02 13.50
N PRO A 242 13.06 13.80 13.26
CA PRO A 242 13.91 13.53 12.10
C PRO A 242 13.09 13.72 10.83
N ASN A 243 13.74 14.04 9.70
CA ASN A 243 13.01 14.17 8.43
C ASN A 243 13.29 13.03 7.45
N LYS A 244 14.43 12.35 7.60
CA LYS A 244 14.87 11.27 6.71
C LYS A 244 15.63 10.17 7.44
N PHE A 245 15.58 8.96 6.91
CA PHE A 245 16.32 7.81 7.43
C PHE A 245 17.84 8.00 7.35
N THR A 246 18.30 8.84 6.42
CA THR A 246 19.72 9.22 6.31
C THR A 246 20.22 10.06 7.48
N GLU A 247 19.34 10.63 8.30
CA GLU A 247 19.73 11.42 9.47
C GLU A 247 20.11 10.54 10.67
N PHE A 248 19.58 9.32 10.74
CA PHE A 248 19.89 8.40 11.83
C PHE A 248 21.33 7.90 11.76
N LYS A 249 22.00 7.98 12.91
CA LYS A 249 23.32 7.38 13.15
C LYS A 249 23.17 6.07 13.91
N THR A 250 22.51 6.10 15.06
CA THR A 250 22.18 4.90 15.84
C THR A 250 20.75 4.96 16.38
N ILE A 251 20.14 3.79 16.49
CA ILE A 251 18.84 3.59 17.13
C ILE A 251 18.97 2.31 17.95
N ASN A 252 18.76 2.42 19.26
CA ASN A 252 18.83 1.32 20.21
C ASN A 252 17.57 1.29 21.06
N TYR A 253 17.08 0.10 21.38
CA TYR A 253 15.99 -0.07 22.34
C TYR A 253 16.56 -0.20 23.75
N LEU A 254 15.96 0.50 24.70
CA LEU A 254 16.24 0.43 26.13
C LEU A 254 15.09 -0.35 26.81
N PRO A 255 15.27 -1.64 27.13
CA PRO A 255 14.19 -2.47 27.67
C PRO A 255 13.68 -2.01 29.03
N GLU A 256 14.53 -1.38 29.86
CA GLU A 256 14.17 -0.97 31.22
C GLU A 256 13.12 0.16 31.20
N THR A 257 13.27 1.09 30.26
CA THR A 257 12.38 2.24 30.08
C THR A 257 11.36 2.02 28.96
N LYS A 258 11.49 0.94 28.19
CA LYS A 258 10.73 0.66 26.96
C LYS A 258 10.81 1.79 25.94
N THR A 259 11.94 2.49 25.86
CA THR A 259 12.15 3.62 24.94
C THR A 259 13.18 3.30 23.86
N PHE A 260 13.15 4.04 22.76
CA PHE A 260 14.28 4.11 21.83
C PHE A 260 15.22 5.24 22.25
N GLN A 261 16.51 4.95 22.28
CA GLN A 261 17.57 5.96 22.27
C GLN A 261 18.00 6.19 20.83
N VAL A 262 17.79 7.40 20.32
CA VAL A 262 18.16 7.80 18.96
C VAL A 262 19.36 8.75 19.03
N GLU A 263 20.29 8.58 18.10
CA GLU A 263 21.39 9.50 17.82
C GLU A 263 21.36 9.86 16.32
N LEU A 264 21.43 11.15 16.03
CA LEU A 264 21.48 11.67 14.67
C LEU A 264 22.93 11.91 14.21
N ASN A 265 23.14 11.96 12.90
CA ASN A 265 24.44 12.31 12.31
C ASN A 265 24.90 13.74 12.67
N SER A 266 23.99 14.61 13.10
CA SER A 266 24.31 15.94 13.65
C SER A 266 24.97 15.90 15.03
N GLY A 267 24.95 14.75 15.71
CA GLY A 267 25.40 14.59 17.10
C GLY A 267 24.31 14.82 18.15
N GLN A 268 23.09 15.17 17.73
CA GLN A 268 21.94 15.25 18.64
C GLN A 268 21.47 13.86 19.05
N SER A 269 21.08 13.71 20.33
CA SER A 269 20.56 12.46 20.89
C SER A 269 19.30 12.73 21.70
N TYR A 270 18.32 11.84 21.58
CA TYR A 270 17.01 12.00 22.21
C TYR A 270 16.32 10.66 22.45
N GLN A 271 15.26 10.67 23.26
CA GLN A 271 14.47 9.48 23.57
C GLN A 271 13.09 9.52 22.93
N VAL A 272 12.65 8.37 22.44
CA VAL A 272 11.32 8.15 21.87
C VAL A 272 10.62 7.09 22.70
N SER A 273 9.39 7.36 23.13
CA SER A 273 8.53 6.38 23.79
C SER A 273 7.54 5.81 22.76
N PRO A 274 7.79 4.61 22.20
CA PRO A 274 6.86 4.00 21.28
C PRO A 274 5.55 3.64 21.97
N SER A 275 4.45 3.83 21.25
CA SER A 275 3.16 3.26 21.61
C SER A 275 2.97 1.94 20.87
N ILE A 276 2.45 0.92 21.55
CA ILE A 276 2.17 -0.40 20.98
C ILE A 276 0.68 -0.68 21.13
N GLN A 277 0.05 -1.07 20.03
CA GLN A 277 -1.33 -1.57 20.01
C GLN A 277 -1.34 -3.03 19.57
N GLN A 278 -2.18 -3.83 20.22
CA GLN A 278 -2.36 -5.25 19.88
C GLN A 278 -3.64 -5.44 19.07
N ILE A 279 -3.54 -6.21 17.99
CA ILE A 279 -4.67 -6.64 17.17
C ILE A 279 -4.92 -8.12 17.40
N GLU A 280 -6.16 -8.46 17.76
CA GLU A 280 -6.61 -9.84 17.89
C GLU A 280 -7.15 -10.37 16.56
N ILE A 281 -6.59 -11.46 16.06
CA ILE A 281 -7.13 -12.21 14.93
C ILE A 281 -7.84 -13.44 15.49
N ARG A 282 -9.08 -13.63 15.05
CA ARG A 282 -10.00 -14.68 15.52
C ARG A 282 -10.45 -15.52 14.34
N GLU A 283 -10.92 -16.74 14.63
CA GLU A 283 -11.56 -17.57 13.62
C GLU A 283 -12.68 -16.80 12.91
N SER A 284 -12.78 -16.99 11.59
CA SER A 284 -13.89 -16.44 10.83
C SER A 284 -15.19 -16.95 11.42
N ARG A 285 -16.13 -16.04 11.60
CA ARG A 285 -17.52 -16.38 11.90
C ARG A 285 -18.17 -16.99 10.65
N GLU A 286 -19.29 -17.71 10.83
CA GLU A 286 -20.09 -18.26 9.71
C GLU A 286 -21.26 -17.35 9.34
N THR A 287 -21.79 -16.59 10.31
CA THR A 287 -22.81 -15.56 10.12
C THR A 287 -22.52 -14.28 10.93
N PRO A 288 -23.06 -13.10 10.54
CA PRO A 288 -22.85 -11.84 11.26
C PRO A 288 -23.28 -11.89 12.73
N ASP A 289 -24.31 -12.68 13.03
CA ASP A 289 -24.90 -12.81 14.37
C ASP A 289 -24.13 -13.78 15.29
N ASP A 290 -23.14 -14.50 14.75
CA ASP A 290 -22.33 -15.42 15.54
C ASP A 290 -21.47 -14.65 16.56
N PRO A 291 -21.23 -15.24 17.76
CA PRO A 291 -20.26 -14.69 18.69
C PRO A 291 -18.86 -14.65 18.04
N PRO A 292 -17.94 -13.79 18.55
CA PRO A 292 -16.56 -13.79 18.08
C PRO A 292 -15.94 -15.18 18.14
N GLY A 293 -15.31 -15.61 17.04
CA GLY A 293 -14.60 -16.87 16.97
C GLY A 293 -13.45 -16.96 17.98
N LYS A 294 -12.88 -18.16 18.09
CA LYS A 294 -11.73 -18.41 18.98
C LYS A 294 -10.57 -17.48 18.60
N LEU A 295 -9.87 -16.97 19.60
CA LEU A 295 -8.63 -16.22 19.39
C LEU A 295 -7.57 -17.12 18.75
N LEU A 296 -7.10 -16.72 17.57
CA LEU A 296 -6.05 -17.41 16.82
C LEU A 296 -4.68 -16.84 17.16
N LYS A 297 -4.54 -15.51 17.10
CA LYS A 297 -3.29 -14.81 17.41
C LYS A 297 -3.51 -13.38 17.85
N VAL A 298 -2.53 -12.84 18.56
CA VAL A 298 -2.45 -11.43 18.93
C VAL A 298 -1.19 -10.85 18.31
N ILE A 299 -1.34 -9.78 17.54
CA ILE A 299 -0.23 -9.15 16.82
C ILE A 299 0.00 -7.75 17.39
N PRO A 300 1.17 -7.48 18.00
CA PRO A 300 1.53 -6.13 18.39
C PRO A 300 1.98 -5.31 17.18
N PHE A 301 1.65 -4.03 17.15
CA PHE A 301 2.10 -3.08 16.15
C PHE A 301 2.49 -1.77 16.81
N LEU A 302 3.45 -1.06 16.23
CA LEU A 302 3.78 0.30 16.62
C LEU A 302 2.70 1.27 16.12
N VAL A 303 2.36 2.24 16.96
CA VAL A 303 1.49 3.37 16.61
C VAL A 303 2.17 4.67 16.98
N GLY A 304 1.79 5.76 16.31
CA GLY A 304 2.29 7.09 16.65
C GLY A 304 2.01 7.43 18.12
N SER A 305 2.94 8.16 18.73
CA SER A 305 2.86 8.67 20.10
C SER A 305 2.03 9.96 20.22
N VAL A 306 1.58 10.54 19.10
CA VAL A 306 0.83 11.80 19.05
C VAL A 306 -0.22 11.76 17.94
N GLY A 307 -1.47 12.00 18.34
CA GLY A 307 -2.54 12.59 17.53
C GLY A 307 -3.03 13.84 18.24
#